data_AF-A0A972FA61-F1
#
_entry.id   AF-A0A972FA61-F1
#
_cell.length_a   1.000
_cell.length_b   1.000
_cell.length_c   1.000
_cell.angle_alpha   90.00
_cell.angle_beta   90.00
_cell.angle_gamma   90.00
#
_symmetry.space_group_name_H-M   'P 1'
#
loop_
_entity.id
_entity.type
_entity.pdbx_description
1 polymer ?
#
loop_
_entity_poly.entity_id
_entity_poly.type
_entity_poly.pdbx_seq_one_letter_code
_entity_poly.pdbx_strand_id
1 'polypeptide(L)'
;MFSTRNSPPPAYAELHCLSNFSFQRGASHPEELVERAAELGYAALAITDECSLAGVVRAHSAIKRKSLPLKLIIGTEIQLADGPLIVLLATSRSGYAALSRLISRGRRAAEKGRYHLTRADIEHAGLDACLALLVPPDPATLDDTTLTEHAIWLAGCFPGRARLAVELACGPDDASVLHRLLQLATQTGLTAVAATGALMHDETRRRLADVLTATRLRTTVMEAGLALAANAERRLHTRKRLGTRYPQTLLDETLRIAELCTFSLDELRYEYPTEPTRPE
;
A
#
# COMPACT_ATOMS: atom_id res chain seq x y z
N MET A 1 -14.84 -24.17 31.80
CA MET A 1 -13.46 -23.81 32.21
C MET A 1 -12.70 -23.41 30.94
N PHE A 2 -12.97 -22.22 30.39
CA PHE A 2 -12.29 -21.74 29.18
C PHE A 2 -11.01 -21.03 29.60
N SER A 3 -9.89 -21.74 29.49
CA SER A 3 -8.56 -21.16 29.57
C SER A 3 -8.39 -20.21 28.38
N THR A 4 -8.67 -18.92 28.58
CA THR A 4 -8.19 -17.85 27.69
C THR A 4 -6.69 -17.77 27.87
N ARG A 5 -5.96 -18.70 27.23
CA ARG A 5 -4.51 -18.58 27.12
C ARG A 5 -4.23 -17.26 26.43
N ASN A 6 -3.45 -16.44 27.11
CA ASN A 6 -2.94 -15.15 26.68
C ASN A 6 -1.96 -15.35 25.50
N SER A 7 -2.46 -15.82 24.35
CA SER A 7 -1.66 -15.98 23.16
C SER A 7 -1.13 -14.60 22.74
N PRO A 8 0.17 -14.49 22.42
CA PRO A 8 0.73 -13.22 21.98
C PRO A 8 -0.05 -12.72 20.75
N PRO A 9 -0.24 -11.40 20.61
CA PRO A 9 -0.90 -10.86 19.43
C PRO A 9 -0.12 -11.26 18.17
N PRO A 10 -0.81 -11.60 17.06
CA PRO A 10 -0.15 -12.11 15.87
C PRO A 10 0.83 -11.10 15.30
N ALA A 11 1.92 -11.57 14.71
CA ALA A 11 2.83 -10.71 13.96
C ALA A 11 2.14 -10.17 12.70
N TYR A 12 2.53 -8.97 12.28
CA TYR A 12 1.90 -8.28 11.16
C TYR A 12 2.87 -7.34 10.47
N ALA A 13 2.77 -7.24 9.14
CA ALA A 13 3.34 -6.18 8.34
C ALA A 13 2.23 -5.46 7.58
N GLU A 14 2.22 -4.12 7.61
CA GLU A 14 1.29 -3.35 6.77
C GLU A 14 1.89 -3.20 5.38
N LEU A 15 1.10 -3.51 4.35
CA LEU A 15 1.54 -3.53 2.95
C LEU A 15 0.92 -2.44 2.08
N HIS A 16 -0.07 -1.71 2.60
CA HIS A 16 -0.71 -0.60 1.91
C HIS A 16 -0.95 0.55 2.88
N CYS A 17 -0.10 1.58 2.80
CA CYS A 17 -0.21 2.76 3.64
C CYS A 17 0.21 4.03 2.89
N LEU A 18 -0.67 5.03 2.90
CA LEU A 18 -0.46 6.32 2.27
C LEU A 18 -0.04 7.33 3.33
N SER A 19 1.02 8.07 3.04
CA SER A 19 1.37 9.27 3.77
C SER A 19 0.79 10.51 3.11
N ASN A 20 0.98 11.67 3.72
CA ASN A 20 0.59 12.96 3.15
C ASN A 20 1.32 13.35 1.85
N PHE A 21 2.28 12.55 1.38
CA PHE A 21 2.82 12.65 0.03
C PHE A 21 1.86 12.09 -1.04
N SER A 22 0.86 11.28 -0.66
CA SER A 22 -0.38 11.11 -1.44
C SER A 22 -1.28 12.33 -1.23
N PHE A 23 -1.07 13.35 -2.06
CA PHE A 23 -1.68 14.66 -1.88
C PHE A 23 -3.21 14.59 -1.72
N GLN A 24 -3.74 15.26 -0.69
CA GLN A 24 -5.17 15.28 -0.35
C GLN A 24 -5.83 13.90 -0.15
N ARG A 25 -5.02 12.88 0.16
CA ARG A 25 -5.50 11.52 0.52
C ARG A 25 -4.90 11.04 1.82
N GLY A 26 -3.57 10.96 1.92
CA GLY A 26 -2.93 10.57 3.16
C GLY A 26 -2.96 11.72 4.17
N ALA A 27 -3.38 11.41 5.39
CA ALA A 27 -3.60 12.40 6.45
C ALA A 27 -2.50 12.41 7.51
N SER A 28 -1.51 11.52 7.41
CA SER A 28 -0.39 11.45 8.36
C SER A 28 0.95 11.63 7.68
N HIS A 29 1.89 12.21 8.42
CA HIS A 29 3.26 12.31 7.97
C HIS A 29 3.92 10.91 7.98
N PRO A 30 4.89 10.63 7.08
CA PRO A 30 5.64 9.38 7.11
C PRO A 30 6.26 9.07 8.48
N GLU A 31 6.74 10.10 9.18
CA GLU A 31 7.32 10.00 10.53
C GLU A 31 6.31 9.47 11.55
N GLU A 32 5.09 10.00 11.54
CA GLU A 32 4.01 9.57 12.43
C GLU A 32 3.60 8.12 12.16
N LEU A 33 3.59 7.72 10.88
CA LEU A 33 3.23 6.37 10.47
C LEU A 33 4.28 5.34 10.94
N VAL A 34 5.57 5.59 10.74
CA VAL A 34 6.63 4.66 11.16
C VAL A 34 6.75 4.58 12.68
N GLU A 35 6.59 5.70 13.38
CA GLU A 35 6.60 5.74 14.84
C GLU A 35 5.44 4.92 15.39
N ARG A 36 4.25 5.14 14.85
CA ARG A 36 3.06 4.40 15.27
C ARG A 36 3.15 2.91 14.96
N ALA A 37 3.64 2.53 13.78
CA ALA A 37 3.84 1.13 13.44
C ALA A 37 4.85 0.43 14.39
N ALA A 38 5.93 1.13 14.77
CA ALA A 38 6.89 0.63 15.74
C ALA A 38 6.27 0.47 17.14
N GLU A 39 5.48 1.44 17.61
CA GLU A 39 4.74 1.34 18.88
C GLU A 39 3.77 0.16 18.92
N LEU A 40 3.09 -0.12 17.79
CA LEU A 40 2.17 -1.25 17.65
C LEU A 40 2.89 -2.60 17.52
N GLY A 41 4.22 -2.57 17.38
CA GLY A 41 5.09 -3.74 17.24
C GLY A 41 4.93 -4.45 15.89
N TYR A 42 4.76 -3.70 14.81
CA TYR A 42 4.72 -4.25 13.46
C TYR A 42 6.10 -4.77 13.05
N ALA A 43 6.13 -5.85 12.28
CA ALA A 43 7.37 -6.38 11.70
C ALA A 43 7.86 -5.47 10.57
N ALA A 44 6.94 -4.94 9.76
CA ALA A 44 7.25 -4.01 8.68
C ALA A 44 6.09 -3.05 8.38
N LEU A 45 6.41 -1.95 7.72
CA LEU A 45 5.46 -0.99 7.16
C LEU A 45 5.88 -0.65 5.73
N ALA A 46 4.99 -0.86 4.77
CA ALA A 46 5.12 -0.33 3.43
C ALA A 46 4.56 1.10 3.36
N ILE A 47 5.37 2.06 2.90
CA ILE A 47 4.86 3.36 2.48
C ILE A 47 4.65 3.29 0.97
N THR A 48 3.41 3.48 0.55
CA THR A 48 2.91 3.25 -0.81
C THR A 48 2.17 4.48 -1.31
N ASP A 49 2.85 5.62 -1.34
CA ASP A 49 2.27 6.88 -1.78
C ASP A 49 1.83 6.82 -3.26
N GLU A 50 0.86 7.65 -3.63
CA GLU A 50 0.22 7.66 -4.93
C GLU A 50 1.18 8.14 -6.02
N CYS A 51 1.60 7.19 -6.88
CA CYS A 51 2.56 7.41 -7.95
C CYS A 51 3.74 8.30 -7.49
N SER A 52 4.36 7.92 -6.37
CA SER A 52 5.39 8.70 -5.65
C SER A 52 6.24 7.80 -4.74
N LEU A 53 7.51 8.18 -4.57
CA LEU A 53 8.45 7.61 -3.60
C LEU A 53 8.99 8.69 -2.64
N ALA A 54 8.26 9.81 -2.48
CA ALA A 54 8.73 10.92 -1.67
C ALA A 54 8.61 10.61 -0.16
N GLY A 55 7.52 9.98 0.28
CA GLY A 55 7.30 9.66 1.69
C GLY A 55 8.28 8.63 2.23
N VAL A 56 8.75 7.69 1.40
CA VAL A 56 9.69 6.64 1.83
C VAL A 56 11.02 7.20 2.34
N VAL A 57 11.50 8.31 1.76
CA VAL A 57 12.76 8.96 2.20
C VAL A 57 12.60 9.56 3.60
N ARG A 58 11.45 10.18 3.87
CA ARG A 58 11.13 10.76 5.19
C ARG A 58 10.91 9.67 6.25
N ALA A 59 10.18 8.63 5.90
CA ALA A 59 10.01 7.43 6.72
C ALA A 59 11.35 6.80 7.11
N HIS A 60 12.22 6.55 6.14
CA HIS A 60 13.56 5.98 6.36
C HIS A 60 14.41 6.84 7.28
N SER A 61 14.42 8.15 7.03
CA SER A 61 15.16 9.11 7.85
C SER A 61 14.69 9.09 9.31
N ALA A 62 13.37 8.99 9.54
CA ALA A 62 12.82 8.90 10.90
C ALA A 62 13.13 7.57 11.58
N ILE A 63 13.01 6.44 10.87
CA ILE A 63 13.39 5.11 11.40
C ILE A 63 14.85 5.12 11.87
N LYS A 64 15.78 5.63 11.05
CA LYS A 64 17.21 5.68 11.43
C LYS A 64 17.44 6.62 12.61
N ARG A 65 16.93 7.85 12.54
CA ARG A 65 17.13 8.88 13.57
C ARG A 65 16.59 8.45 14.94
N LYS A 66 15.46 7.73 14.97
CA LYS A 66 14.83 7.25 16.20
C LYS A 66 15.18 5.80 16.55
N SER A 67 16.02 5.15 15.74
CA SER A 67 16.39 3.73 15.88
C SER A 67 15.18 2.81 16.09
N LEU A 68 14.13 3.03 15.29
CA LEU A 68 12.88 2.28 15.41
C LEU A 68 13.11 0.81 14.98
N PRO A 69 12.59 -0.19 15.73
CA PRO A 69 12.68 -1.60 15.37
C PRO A 69 11.63 -1.97 14.32
N LEU A 70 11.65 -1.28 13.17
CA LEU A 70 10.66 -1.41 12.11
C LEU A 70 11.36 -1.53 10.75
N LYS A 71 10.99 -2.56 9.98
CA LYS A 71 11.41 -2.68 8.59
C LYS A 71 10.55 -1.78 7.70
N LEU A 72 11.19 -0.92 6.91
CA LEU A 72 10.50 -0.14 5.88
C LEU A 72 10.44 -0.95 4.58
N ILE A 73 9.25 -1.07 4.00
CA ILE A 73 9.05 -1.59 2.65
C ILE A 73 8.75 -0.40 1.73
N ILE A 74 9.34 -0.43 0.54
CA ILE A 74 9.27 0.68 -0.42
C ILE A 74 8.30 0.30 -1.52
N GLY A 75 7.26 1.10 -1.70
CA GLY A 75 6.28 0.87 -2.74
C GLY A 75 5.56 2.12 -3.18
N THR A 76 4.59 1.94 -4.06
CA THR A 76 3.71 3.00 -4.56
C THR A 76 2.37 2.39 -4.94
N GLU A 77 1.28 3.11 -4.68
CA GLU A 77 -0.02 2.77 -5.28
C GLU A 77 -0.17 3.50 -6.63
N ILE A 78 -0.82 2.86 -7.59
CA ILE A 78 -1.07 3.39 -8.93
C ILE A 78 -2.49 3.03 -9.32
N GLN A 79 -3.32 4.05 -9.55
CA GLN A 79 -4.59 3.89 -10.26
C GLN A 79 -4.30 3.87 -11.76
N LEU A 80 -4.53 2.73 -12.41
CA LEU A 80 -4.39 2.65 -13.86
C LEU A 80 -5.57 3.34 -14.55
N ALA A 81 -5.30 4.00 -15.67
CA ALA A 81 -6.30 4.74 -16.43
C ALA A 81 -7.34 3.83 -17.11
N ASP A 82 -6.93 2.60 -17.44
CA ASP A 82 -7.69 1.55 -18.12
C ASP A 82 -7.82 0.28 -17.25
N GLY A 83 -7.66 0.42 -15.94
CA GLY A 83 -7.47 -0.74 -15.09
C GLY A 83 -7.63 -0.49 -13.60
N PRO A 84 -7.22 -1.47 -12.80
CA PRO A 84 -7.42 -1.44 -11.36
C PRO A 84 -6.48 -0.48 -10.65
N LEU A 85 -6.78 -0.24 -9.37
CA LEU A 85 -5.80 0.24 -8.40
C LEU A 85 -4.86 -0.93 -8.03
N ILE A 86 -3.56 -0.69 -8.17
CA ILE A 86 -2.54 -1.66 -7.78
C ILE A 86 -1.55 -1.01 -6.81
N VAL A 87 -0.98 -1.81 -5.92
CA VAL A 87 0.17 -1.45 -5.10
C VAL A 87 1.37 -2.24 -5.58
N LEU A 88 2.48 -1.56 -5.87
CA LEU A 88 3.73 -2.18 -6.26
C LEU A 88 4.75 -2.03 -5.14
N LEU A 89 5.39 -3.14 -4.75
CA LEU A 89 6.42 -3.18 -3.70
C LEU A 89 7.76 -3.60 -4.31
N ALA A 90 8.81 -2.81 -4.11
CA ALA A 90 10.15 -3.15 -4.56
C ALA A 90 10.74 -4.27 -3.68
N THR A 91 11.21 -5.35 -4.30
CA THR A 91 11.88 -6.43 -3.57
C THR A 91 13.39 -6.25 -3.49
N SER A 92 13.99 -5.53 -4.45
CA SER A 92 15.43 -5.27 -4.52
C SER A 92 15.73 -3.87 -5.10
N ARG A 93 17.02 -3.50 -5.17
CA ARG A 93 17.47 -2.26 -5.81
C ARG A 93 17.01 -2.14 -7.27
N SER A 94 16.96 -3.24 -8.03
CA SER A 94 16.47 -3.21 -9.41
C SER A 94 14.97 -2.94 -9.47
N GLY A 95 14.20 -3.47 -8.52
CA GLY A 95 12.78 -3.17 -8.34
C GLY A 95 12.54 -1.70 -8.05
N TYR A 96 13.28 -1.13 -7.10
CA TYR A 96 13.21 0.31 -6.79
C TYR A 96 13.52 1.19 -8.00
N ALA A 97 14.55 0.83 -8.78
CA ALA A 97 14.89 1.54 -10.00
C ALA A 97 13.78 1.43 -11.06
N ALA A 98 13.15 0.26 -11.21
CA ALA A 98 12.02 0.06 -12.12
C ALA A 98 10.79 0.91 -11.70
N LEU A 99 10.43 0.90 -10.40
CA LEU A 99 9.35 1.75 -9.87
C LEU A 99 9.64 3.24 -10.10
N SER A 100 10.87 3.69 -9.83
CA SER A 100 11.26 5.08 -10.04
C SER A 100 11.12 5.52 -11.50
N ARG A 101 11.50 4.65 -12.46
CA ARG A 101 11.33 4.89 -13.89
C ARG A 101 9.85 4.91 -14.29
N LEU A 102 9.05 3.98 -13.78
CA LEU A 102 7.61 3.89 -14.04
C LEU A 102 6.88 5.16 -13.57
N ILE A 103 7.11 5.58 -12.32
CA ILE A 103 6.54 6.81 -11.76
C ILE A 103 6.94 8.02 -12.61
N SER A 104 8.22 8.11 -12.97
CA SER A 104 8.72 9.21 -13.81
C SER A 104 8.06 9.23 -15.19
N ARG A 105 7.82 8.06 -15.80
CA ARG A 105 7.09 7.94 -17.07
C ARG A 105 5.65 8.45 -16.91
N GLY A 106 4.93 7.94 -15.91
CA GLY A 106 3.53 8.29 -15.69
C GLY A 106 3.30 9.77 -15.37
N ARG A 107 4.20 10.37 -14.59
CA ARG A 107 4.14 11.80 -14.26
C ARG A 107 4.48 12.71 -15.44
N ARG A 108 5.35 12.28 -16.36
CA ARG A 108 5.65 13.02 -17.60
C ARG A 108 4.56 12.91 -18.65
N ALA A 109 3.75 11.84 -18.60
CA ALA A 109 2.64 11.62 -19.53
C ALA A 109 1.37 12.40 -19.19
N ALA A 110 1.39 13.25 -18.15
CA ALA A 110 0.23 14.02 -17.69
C ALA A 110 0.61 15.44 -17.28
N GLU A 111 -0.40 16.29 -17.13
CA GLU A 111 -0.25 17.64 -16.59
C GLU A 111 0.26 17.62 -15.13
N LYS A 112 0.84 18.76 -14.70
CA LYS A 112 1.37 18.92 -13.34
C LYS A 112 0.32 18.55 -12.29
N GLY A 113 0.70 17.66 -11.37
CA GLY A 113 -0.17 17.18 -10.28
C GLY A 113 -0.98 15.93 -10.63
N ARG A 114 -1.00 15.50 -11.90
CA ARG A 114 -1.61 14.23 -12.33
C ARG A 114 -0.53 13.22 -12.73
N TYR A 115 -0.95 12.01 -13.05
CA TYR A 115 -0.15 11.00 -13.74
C TYR A 115 -1.08 10.22 -14.68
N HIS A 116 -0.50 9.57 -15.68
CA HIS A 116 -1.23 8.67 -16.56
C HIS A 116 -0.40 7.41 -16.77
N LEU A 117 -0.93 6.27 -16.33
CA LEU A 117 -0.34 4.96 -16.51
C LEU A 117 -1.44 3.97 -16.90
N THR A 118 -1.12 3.09 -17.83
CA THR A 118 -2.04 2.07 -18.36
C THR A 118 -1.54 0.66 -18.03
N ARG A 119 -2.37 -0.36 -18.28
CA ARG A 119 -1.92 -1.77 -18.20
C ARG A 119 -0.70 -2.02 -19.07
N ALA A 120 -0.66 -1.48 -20.27
CA ALA A 120 0.47 -1.60 -21.18
C ALA A 120 1.76 -1.02 -20.57
N ASP A 121 1.69 0.07 -19.81
CA ASP A 121 2.87 0.61 -19.13
C ASP A 121 3.44 -0.36 -18.09
N ILE A 122 2.56 -1.08 -17.38
CA ILE A 122 2.93 -2.08 -16.37
C ILE A 122 3.58 -3.30 -17.02
N GLU A 123 3.00 -3.80 -18.10
CA GLU A 123 3.51 -4.94 -18.87
C GLU A 123 4.92 -4.70 -19.42
N HIS A 124 5.22 -3.46 -19.82
CA HIS A 124 6.51 -3.07 -20.42
C HIS A 124 7.48 -2.41 -19.43
N ALA A 125 7.16 -2.35 -18.13
CA ALA A 125 7.97 -1.64 -17.14
C ALA A 125 9.19 -2.42 -16.61
N GLY A 126 9.29 -3.73 -16.89
CA GLY A 126 10.39 -4.56 -16.36
C GLY A 126 10.34 -4.67 -14.83
N LEU A 127 9.17 -5.03 -14.30
CA LEU A 127 8.88 -5.09 -12.86
C LEU A 127 9.17 -6.46 -12.25
N ASP A 128 10.19 -7.16 -12.75
CA ASP A 128 10.54 -8.53 -12.34
C ASP A 128 10.92 -8.62 -10.86
N ALA A 129 11.53 -7.55 -10.33
CA ALA A 129 11.91 -7.41 -8.92
C ALA A 129 10.90 -6.59 -8.10
N CYS A 130 9.61 -6.69 -8.46
CA CYS A 130 8.52 -6.10 -7.69
C CYS A 130 7.47 -7.17 -7.31
N LEU A 131 6.75 -6.95 -6.22
CA LEU A 131 5.49 -7.64 -5.91
C LEU A 131 4.34 -6.70 -6.24
N ALA A 132 3.17 -7.26 -6.58
CA ALA A 132 1.99 -6.48 -6.88
C ALA A 132 0.80 -6.93 -6.03
N LEU A 133 0.06 -5.97 -5.48
CA LEU A 133 -1.22 -6.21 -4.83
C LEU A 133 -2.33 -5.59 -5.68
N LEU A 134 -3.34 -6.38 -6.02
CA LEU A 134 -4.61 -5.87 -6.53
C LEU A 134 -5.41 -5.33 -5.35
N VAL A 135 -5.78 -4.05 -5.39
CA VAL A 135 -6.65 -3.43 -4.39
C VAL A 135 -8.07 -3.42 -4.95
N PRO A 136 -9.01 -4.21 -4.40
CA PRO A 136 -10.40 -4.18 -4.84
C PRO A 136 -11.03 -2.80 -4.62
N PRO A 137 -11.95 -2.36 -5.49
CA PRO A 137 -12.73 -1.16 -5.24
C PRO A 137 -13.66 -1.34 -4.03
N ASP A 138 -14.38 -0.27 -3.66
CA ASP A 138 -15.32 -0.30 -2.53
C ASP A 138 -16.30 -1.48 -2.67
N PRO A 139 -16.50 -2.29 -1.61
CA PRO A 139 -17.46 -3.39 -1.60
C PRO A 139 -18.84 -3.08 -2.14
N ALA A 140 -19.35 -1.87 -1.92
CA ALA A 140 -20.65 -1.43 -2.45
C ALA A 140 -20.68 -1.30 -3.98
N THR A 141 -19.50 -1.19 -4.61
CA THR A 141 -19.31 -1.00 -6.06
C THR A 141 -18.57 -2.17 -6.72
N LEU A 142 -18.29 -3.24 -5.97
CA LEU A 142 -17.57 -4.41 -6.45
C LEU A 142 -18.37 -5.14 -7.53
N ASP A 143 -17.93 -5.03 -8.78
CA ASP A 143 -18.31 -5.92 -9.87
C ASP A 143 -17.34 -7.12 -9.94
N ASP A 144 -17.86 -8.33 -9.71
CA ASP A 144 -17.05 -9.55 -9.69
C ASP A 144 -16.42 -9.86 -11.03
N THR A 145 -17.11 -9.59 -12.13
CA THR A 145 -16.60 -9.91 -13.47
C THR A 145 -15.38 -9.05 -13.78
N THR A 146 -15.51 -7.73 -13.64
CA THR A 146 -14.40 -6.80 -13.83
C THR A 146 -13.24 -7.08 -12.87
N LEU A 147 -13.52 -7.38 -11.60
CA LEU A 147 -12.47 -7.70 -10.63
C LEU A 147 -11.74 -9.00 -10.96
N THR A 148 -12.45 -10.01 -11.46
CA THR A 148 -11.85 -11.27 -11.93
C THR A 148 -10.93 -11.04 -13.12
N GLU A 149 -11.34 -10.21 -14.09
CA GLU A 149 -10.49 -9.84 -15.23
C GLU A 149 -9.22 -9.11 -14.77
N HIS A 150 -9.35 -8.18 -13.82
CA HIS A 150 -8.21 -7.49 -13.22
C HIS A 150 -7.25 -8.44 -12.49
N ALA A 151 -7.79 -9.40 -11.74
CA ALA A 151 -7.02 -10.40 -11.02
C ALA A 151 -6.26 -11.34 -11.97
N ILE A 152 -6.91 -11.84 -13.02
CA ILE A 152 -6.27 -12.67 -14.05
C ILE A 152 -5.16 -11.91 -14.77
N TRP A 153 -5.43 -10.66 -15.17
CA TRP A 153 -4.43 -9.80 -15.81
C TRP A 153 -3.21 -9.58 -14.91
N LEU A 154 -3.43 -9.24 -13.63
CA LEU A 154 -2.33 -8.99 -12.71
C LEU A 154 -1.52 -10.28 -12.43
N ALA A 155 -2.19 -11.43 -12.32
CA ALA A 155 -1.54 -12.73 -12.16
C ALA A 155 -0.64 -13.06 -13.36
N GLY A 156 -1.07 -12.71 -14.59
CA GLY A 156 -0.26 -12.85 -15.80
C GLY A 156 0.96 -11.95 -15.83
N CYS A 157 0.84 -10.71 -15.36
CA CYS A 157 1.96 -9.76 -15.30
C CYS A 157 2.97 -10.07 -14.19
N PHE A 158 2.51 -10.66 -13.08
CA PHE A 158 3.33 -10.96 -11.90
C PHE A 158 3.16 -12.43 -11.47
N PRO A 159 3.61 -13.42 -12.28
CA PRO A 159 3.45 -14.83 -11.94
C PRO A 159 4.10 -15.16 -10.59
N GLY A 160 3.30 -15.70 -9.65
CA GLY A 160 3.74 -16.00 -8.27
C GLY A 160 3.99 -14.77 -7.38
N ARG A 161 3.93 -13.56 -7.95
CA ARG A 161 4.27 -12.28 -7.31
C ARG A 161 3.09 -11.32 -7.17
N ALA A 162 1.94 -11.69 -7.73
CA ALA A 162 0.66 -11.00 -7.52
C ALA A 162 -0.05 -11.50 -6.25
N ARG A 163 -0.78 -10.61 -5.61
CA ARG A 163 -1.62 -10.86 -4.42
C ARG A 163 -2.93 -10.10 -4.52
N LEU A 164 -3.96 -10.60 -3.85
CA LEU A 164 -5.23 -9.89 -3.68
C LEU A 164 -5.24 -9.24 -2.29
N ALA A 165 -5.27 -7.91 -2.22
CA ALA A 165 -5.37 -7.20 -0.95
C ALA A 165 -6.78 -7.36 -0.37
N VAL A 166 -6.85 -7.70 0.91
CA VAL A 166 -8.10 -7.80 1.67
C VAL A 166 -8.12 -6.65 2.68
N GLU A 167 -8.84 -5.60 2.32
CA GLU A 167 -9.04 -4.40 3.14
C GLU A 167 -10.46 -4.41 3.72
N LEU A 168 -10.57 -4.85 4.97
CA LEU A 168 -11.84 -4.82 5.68
C LEU A 168 -12.05 -3.43 6.27
N ALA A 169 -13.31 -2.96 6.33
CA ALA A 169 -13.64 -1.60 6.76
C ALA A 169 -14.46 -1.57 8.07
N CYS A 170 -14.66 -2.70 8.73
CA CYS A 170 -15.49 -2.86 9.93
C CYS A 170 -16.95 -2.51 9.62
N GLY A 171 -17.38 -2.83 8.40
CA GLY A 171 -18.75 -2.72 7.96
C GLY A 171 -19.57 -3.96 8.36
N PRO A 172 -20.91 -3.89 8.24
CA PRO A 172 -21.78 -5.03 8.52
C PRO A 172 -21.50 -6.24 7.61
N ASP A 173 -20.95 -5.99 6.41
CA ASP A 173 -20.74 -7.01 5.38
C ASP A 173 -19.31 -7.57 5.34
N ASP A 174 -18.42 -7.19 6.27
CA ASP A 174 -16.99 -7.59 6.26
C ASP A 174 -16.79 -9.11 6.09
N ALA A 175 -17.65 -9.93 6.73
CA ALA A 175 -17.57 -11.39 6.62
C ALA A 175 -17.91 -11.90 5.20
N SER A 176 -18.91 -11.29 4.56
CA SER A 176 -19.31 -11.60 3.18
C SER A 176 -18.24 -11.14 2.19
N VAL A 177 -17.73 -9.93 2.38
CA VAL A 177 -16.62 -9.37 1.58
C VAL A 177 -15.39 -10.25 1.68
N LEU A 178 -14.99 -10.65 2.88
CA LEU A 178 -13.87 -11.57 3.10
C LEU A 178 -14.09 -12.88 2.34
N HIS A 179 -15.27 -13.50 2.46
CA HIS A 179 -15.57 -14.76 1.78
C HIS A 179 -15.46 -14.62 0.25
N ARG A 180 -16.07 -13.57 -0.31
CA ARG A 180 -16.05 -13.27 -1.75
C ARG A 180 -14.63 -13.07 -2.28
N LEU A 181 -13.80 -12.29 -1.58
CA LEU A 181 -12.41 -12.06 -1.98
C LEU A 181 -11.56 -13.35 -1.86
N LEU A 182 -11.79 -14.20 -0.86
CA LEU A 182 -11.10 -15.48 -0.75
C LEU A 182 -11.49 -16.46 -1.86
N GLN A 183 -12.77 -16.48 -2.26
CA GLN A 183 -13.23 -17.25 -3.41
C GLN A 183 -12.57 -16.77 -4.70
N LEU A 184 -12.55 -15.44 -4.92
CA LEU A 184 -11.89 -14.84 -6.08
C LEU A 184 -10.40 -15.17 -6.13
N ALA A 185 -9.69 -15.04 -5.01
CA ALA A 185 -8.28 -15.40 -4.91
C ALA A 185 -8.06 -16.86 -5.33
N THR A 186 -8.91 -17.77 -4.85
CA THR A 186 -8.86 -19.20 -5.21
C THR A 186 -9.12 -19.44 -6.70
N GLN A 187 -10.13 -18.78 -7.29
CA GLN A 187 -10.50 -18.94 -8.70
C GLN A 187 -9.42 -18.43 -9.66
N THR A 188 -8.71 -17.37 -9.28
CA THR A 188 -7.71 -16.69 -10.11
C THR A 188 -6.28 -17.15 -9.83
N GLY A 189 -6.09 -18.00 -8.82
CA GLY A 189 -4.76 -18.46 -8.38
C GLY A 189 -3.95 -17.39 -7.63
N LEU A 190 -4.55 -16.26 -7.28
CA LEU A 190 -3.92 -15.26 -6.42
C LEU A 190 -3.91 -15.71 -4.97
N THR A 191 -2.88 -15.30 -4.22
CA THR A 191 -2.89 -15.43 -2.76
C THR A 191 -3.49 -14.17 -2.15
N ALA A 192 -4.48 -14.32 -1.26
CA ALA A 192 -5.07 -13.22 -0.52
C ALA A 192 -4.16 -12.80 0.64
N VAL A 193 -4.11 -11.50 0.93
CA VAL A 193 -3.26 -10.93 1.99
C VAL A 193 -3.96 -9.79 2.72
N ALA A 194 -3.75 -9.70 4.03
CA ALA A 194 -4.34 -8.62 4.83
C ALA A 194 -3.64 -7.27 4.56
N ALA A 195 -4.44 -6.24 4.32
CA ALA A 195 -3.99 -4.85 4.28
C ALA A 195 -5.06 -3.97 4.93
N THR A 196 -4.70 -2.77 5.38
CA THR A 196 -5.69 -1.85 5.97
C THR A 196 -5.96 -0.62 5.08
N GLY A 197 -5.15 -0.43 4.03
CA GLY A 197 -5.23 0.76 3.18
C GLY A 197 -5.08 2.04 3.99
N ALA A 198 -4.17 2.03 4.97
CA ALA A 198 -4.07 3.06 6.00
C ALA A 198 -3.82 4.44 5.38
N LEU A 199 -4.68 5.41 5.69
CA LEU A 199 -4.52 6.83 5.36
C LEU A 199 -3.98 7.63 6.54
N MET A 200 -3.98 7.04 7.74
CA MET A 200 -3.63 7.71 8.97
C MET A 200 -2.95 6.78 9.97
N HIS A 201 -2.13 7.36 10.84
CA HIS A 201 -1.46 6.64 11.92
C HIS A 201 -2.46 6.23 13.03
N ASP A 202 -3.45 7.07 13.35
CA ASP A 202 -4.50 6.76 14.33
C ASP A 202 -5.88 7.37 14.00
N GLU A 203 -6.86 7.15 14.87
CA GLU A 203 -8.24 7.62 14.67
C GLU A 203 -8.42 9.13 14.85
N THR A 204 -7.56 9.78 15.63
CA THR A 204 -7.67 11.22 15.91
C THR A 204 -7.49 12.04 14.64
N ARG A 205 -6.78 11.48 13.66
CA ARG A 205 -6.55 12.07 12.35
C ARG A 205 -7.76 12.04 11.42
N ARG A 206 -8.85 11.36 11.79
CA ARG A 206 -10.06 11.21 10.98
C ARG A 206 -10.58 12.54 10.43
N ARG A 207 -10.69 13.55 11.30
CA ARG A 207 -11.20 14.88 10.91
C ARG A 207 -10.34 15.55 9.84
N LEU A 208 -9.02 15.38 9.90
CA LEU A 208 -8.13 15.90 8.85
C LEU A 208 -8.33 15.14 7.54
N ALA A 209 -8.46 13.81 7.58
CA ALA A 209 -8.74 13.00 6.40
C ALA A 209 -10.04 13.43 5.70
N ASP A 210 -11.07 13.79 6.48
CA ASP A 210 -12.34 14.33 5.96
C ASP A 210 -12.15 15.68 5.24
N VAL A 211 -11.42 16.60 5.86
CA VAL A 211 -11.12 17.92 5.26
C VAL A 211 -10.30 17.76 3.97
N LEU A 212 -9.31 16.87 3.96
CA LEU A 212 -8.51 16.58 2.76
C LEU A 212 -9.38 16.00 1.65
N THR A 213 -10.30 15.09 1.99
CA THR A 213 -11.24 14.49 1.03
C THR A 213 -12.19 15.55 0.45
N ALA A 214 -12.80 16.39 1.29
CA ALA A 214 -13.66 17.47 0.84
C ALA A 214 -12.91 18.46 -0.07
N THR A 215 -11.66 18.80 0.30
CA THR A 215 -10.78 19.66 -0.52
C THR A 215 -10.49 19.04 -1.89
N ARG A 216 -10.19 17.74 -1.94
CA ARG A 216 -9.94 16.99 -3.18
C ARG A 216 -11.14 17.00 -4.11
N LEU A 217 -12.33 16.87 -3.54
CA LEU A 217 -13.60 16.86 -4.27
C LEU A 217 -14.15 18.26 -4.52
N ARG A 218 -13.44 19.32 -4.10
CA ARG A 218 -13.85 20.72 -4.21
C ARG A 218 -15.25 20.97 -3.65
N THR A 219 -15.52 20.39 -2.48
CA THR A 219 -16.80 20.49 -1.76
C THR A 219 -16.55 20.80 -0.29
N THR A 220 -17.61 21.02 0.48
CA THR A 220 -17.53 21.18 1.94
C THR A 220 -17.62 19.83 2.64
N VAL A 221 -17.13 19.74 3.89
CA VAL A 221 -17.27 18.53 4.71
C VAL A 221 -18.76 18.17 4.92
N MET A 222 -19.63 19.19 5.01
CA MET A 222 -21.07 18.99 5.17
C MET A 222 -21.72 18.36 3.93
N GLU A 223 -21.25 18.73 2.73
CA GLU A 223 -21.82 18.27 1.45
C GLU A 223 -21.15 17.00 0.90
N ALA A 224 -19.99 16.62 1.42
CA ALA A 224 -19.23 15.47 0.92
C ALA A 224 -19.95 14.11 1.07
N GLY A 225 -20.92 14.01 1.99
CA GLY A 225 -21.79 12.83 2.12
C GLY A 225 -21.03 11.51 2.18
N LEU A 226 -21.42 10.55 1.32
CA LEU A 226 -20.84 9.21 1.24
C LEU A 226 -19.40 9.19 0.69
N ALA A 227 -18.87 10.31 0.21
CA ALA A 227 -17.47 10.39 -0.19
C ALA A 227 -16.52 10.45 1.01
N LEU A 228 -17.02 10.82 2.20
CA LEU A 228 -16.31 10.65 3.46
C LEU A 228 -16.45 9.20 3.92
N ALA A 229 -15.36 8.57 4.35
CA ALA A 229 -15.45 7.20 4.85
C ALA A 229 -16.35 7.10 6.11
N ALA A 230 -17.05 5.98 6.28
CA ALA A 230 -18.03 5.85 7.36
C ALA A 230 -17.42 5.87 8.79
N ASN A 231 -16.13 5.55 8.92
CA ASN A 231 -15.45 5.36 10.21
C ASN A 231 -13.94 5.64 10.12
N ALA A 232 -13.24 5.58 11.25
CA ALA A 232 -11.79 5.80 11.32
C ALA A 232 -10.96 4.52 11.11
N GLU A 233 -11.41 3.59 10.27
CA GLU A 233 -10.79 2.25 10.15
C GLU A 233 -9.63 2.18 9.16
N ARG A 234 -9.48 3.14 8.25
CA ARG A 234 -8.31 3.26 7.36
C ARG A 234 -7.10 3.83 8.09
N ARG A 235 -6.65 3.12 9.13
CA ARG A 235 -5.53 3.50 10.01
C ARG A 235 -4.69 2.31 10.40
N LEU A 236 -3.55 2.56 11.06
CA LEU A 236 -2.77 1.50 11.70
C LEU A 236 -3.50 0.97 12.95
N HIS A 237 -3.64 -0.35 13.04
CA HIS A 237 -4.38 -1.05 14.10
C HIS A 237 -3.48 -1.85 15.04
N THR A 238 -3.91 -2.06 16.27
CA THR A 238 -3.21 -3.00 17.16
C THR A 238 -3.21 -4.40 16.57
N ARG A 239 -2.10 -5.14 16.76
CA ARG A 239 -1.96 -6.54 16.32
C ARG A 239 -3.06 -7.44 16.89
N LYS A 240 -3.54 -7.17 18.10
CA LYS A 240 -4.69 -7.86 18.70
C LYS A 240 -5.97 -7.66 17.88
N ARG A 241 -6.27 -6.42 17.47
CA ARG A 241 -7.43 -6.11 16.64
C ARG A 241 -7.33 -6.73 15.25
N LEU A 242 -6.15 -6.72 14.66
CA LEU A 242 -5.90 -7.41 13.38
C LEU A 242 -6.14 -8.92 13.49
N GLY A 243 -5.67 -9.55 14.58
CA GLY A 243 -5.90 -10.97 14.85
C GLY A 243 -7.37 -11.36 15.05
N THR A 244 -8.21 -10.43 15.49
CA THR A 244 -9.67 -10.66 15.55
C THR A 244 -10.37 -10.44 14.22
N ARG A 245 -9.76 -9.67 13.31
CA ARG A 245 -10.39 -9.21 12.07
C ARG A 245 -10.04 -10.08 10.87
N TYR A 246 -8.80 -10.58 10.83
CA TYR A 246 -8.27 -11.35 9.73
C TYR A 246 -7.98 -12.79 10.14
N PRO A 247 -8.24 -13.77 9.27
CA PRO A 247 -7.68 -15.10 9.40
C PRO A 247 -6.14 -15.05 9.51
N GLN A 248 -5.56 -15.94 10.32
CA GLN A 248 -4.11 -15.99 10.55
C GLN A 248 -3.33 -16.14 9.23
N THR A 249 -3.84 -16.90 8.27
CA THR A 249 -3.22 -17.11 6.95
C THR A 249 -2.97 -15.83 6.18
N LEU A 250 -3.86 -14.82 6.30
CA LEU A 250 -3.72 -13.54 5.63
C LEU A 250 -2.68 -12.65 6.32
N LEU A 251 -2.56 -12.78 7.64
CA LEU A 251 -1.54 -12.08 8.44
C LEU A 251 -0.15 -12.68 8.18
N ASP A 252 -0.04 -14.01 8.11
CA ASP A 252 1.22 -14.70 7.80
C ASP A 252 1.73 -14.33 6.39
N GLU A 253 0.83 -14.16 5.42
CA GLU A 253 1.22 -13.72 4.09
C GLU A 253 1.83 -12.32 4.08
N THR A 254 1.41 -11.43 4.99
CA THR A 254 2.05 -10.11 5.12
C THR A 254 3.53 -10.22 5.48
N LEU A 255 3.85 -11.18 6.35
CA LEU A 255 5.22 -11.42 6.81
C LEU A 255 6.06 -12.06 5.70
N ARG A 256 5.49 -12.99 4.93
CA ARG A 256 6.17 -13.57 3.76
C ARG A 256 6.54 -12.50 2.73
N ILE A 257 5.62 -11.59 2.44
CA ILE A 257 5.89 -10.46 1.53
C ILE A 257 6.96 -9.54 2.14
N ALA A 258 6.87 -9.25 3.44
CA ALA A 258 7.88 -8.46 4.11
C ALA A 258 9.26 -9.10 4.05
N GLU A 259 9.38 -10.42 4.17
CA GLU A 259 10.65 -11.16 4.03
C GLU A 259 11.23 -11.06 2.61
N LEU A 260 10.38 -11.17 1.58
CA LEU A 260 10.79 -11.03 0.17
C LEU A 260 11.27 -9.63 -0.19
N CYS A 261 10.77 -8.59 0.50
CA CYS A 261 11.21 -7.22 0.29
C CYS A 261 12.54 -6.94 1.01
N THR A 262 13.68 -7.13 0.35
CA THR A 262 15.01 -6.97 0.99
C THR A 262 15.64 -5.60 0.79
N PHE A 263 15.15 -4.80 -0.15
CA PHE A 263 15.71 -3.49 -0.48
C PHE A 263 15.68 -2.50 0.68
N SER A 264 16.80 -1.81 0.90
CA SER A 264 16.93 -0.67 1.81
C SER A 264 17.51 0.56 1.09
N LEU A 265 17.05 1.76 1.47
CA LEU A 265 17.63 3.01 0.96
C LEU A 265 19.12 3.18 1.35
N ASP A 266 19.62 2.42 2.34
CA ASP A 266 21.03 2.41 2.70
C ASP A 266 21.94 1.79 1.62
N GLU A 267 21.36 1.04 0.67
CA GLU A 267 22.09 0.50 -0.48
C GLU A 267 22.38 1.56 -1.54
N LEU A 268 21.72 2.72 -1.48
CA LEU A 268 21.92 3.80 -2.44
C LEU A 268 23.23 4.53 -2.11
N ARG A 269 24.18 4.46 -3.04
CA ARG A 269 25.43 5.19 -2.99
C ARG A 269 25.33 6.44 -3.85
N TYR A 270 26.02 7.49 -3.43
CA TYR A 270 26.16 8.69 -4.24
C TYR A 270 26.97 8.37 -5.51
N GLU A 271 26.37 8.56 -6.67
CA GLU A 271 27.03 8.42 -7.97
C GLU A 271 27.43 9.82 -8.46
N TYR A 272 28.73 10.13 -8.44
CA TYR A 272 29.24 11.41 -8.94
C TYR A 272 29.10 11.45 -10.47
N PRO A 273 28.48 12.49 -11.06
CA PRO A 273 28.35 12.59 -12.50
C PRO A 273 29.73 12.68 -13.14
N THR A 274 29.98 11.88 -14.18
CA THR A 274 31.23 11.95 -14.94
C THR A 274 31.32 13.32 -15.60
N GLU A 275 32.26 14.15 -15.13
CA GLU A 275 32.58 15.41 -15.79
C GLU A 275 33.23 15.10 -17.15
N PRO A 276 32.69 15.57 -18.28
CA PRO A 276 33.34 15.40 -19.56
C PRO A 276 34.61 16.26 -19.56
N THR A 277 35.76 15.64 -19.28
CA THR A 277 37.07 16.26 -19.50
C THR A 277 37.27 16.43 -21.01
N ARG A 278 37.51 17.66 -21.48
CA ARG A 278 37.88 17.92 -22.88
C ARG A 278 39.16 17.12 -23.19
N PRO A 279 39.22 16.38 -24.32
CA PRO A 279 40.48 15.83 -24.79
C PRO A 279 41.44 16.97 -25.17
N GLU A 280 42.70 16.84 -24.76
CA GLU A 280 43.81 17.75 -25.14
C GLU A 280 44.17 17.64 -26.63
#